data_AF-A0A9D7DEM2-F1
#
_entry.id   AF-A0A9D7DEM2-F1
#
_cell.length_a   1.000
_cell.length_b   1.000
_cell.length_c   1.000
_cell.angle_alpha   90.00
_cell.angle_beta   90.00
_cell.angle_gamma   90.00
#
_symmetry.space_group_name_H-M   'P 1'
#
loop_
_entity.id
_entity.type
_entity.pdbx_description
1 polymer ?
#
loop_
_entity_poly.entity_id
_entity_poly.type
_entity_poly.pdbx_seq_one_letter_code
_entity_poly.pdbx_strand_id
1 'polypeptide(L)'
;MARATLPADERRALDREVVWPAPTRLDRMIAQQLPEDRTIRVASLEAANGDPSTTRALKERARELQRMGLAVEVKRNVLAFRADWREALNAMELHLDIRKRLIHERAHSLGMQKPIEHLRGLLWR
;
A
#
# COMPACT_ATOMS: atom_id res chain seq x y z
N MET A 1 23.19 2.77 19.48
CA MET A 1 22.90 3.11 18.07
C MET A 1 21.64 3.96 18.02
N ALA A 2 21.65 5.12 17.37
CA ALA A 2 20.49 5.99 17.33
C ALA A 2 19.38 5.34 16.48
N ARG A 3 18.19 5.15 17.05
CA ARG A 3 17.01 4.70 16.30
C ARG A 3 16.64 5.78 15.29
N ALA A 4 16.75 5.47 14.00
CA ALA A 4 16.25 6.33 12.95
C ALA A 4 14.73 6.48 13.12
N THR A 5 14.24 7.72 13.10
CA THR A 5 12.80 8.03 13.11
C THR A 5 12.47 8.73 11.81
N LEU A 6 11.57 8.16 11.02
CA LEU A 6 11.15 8.76 9.76
C LEU A 6 10.43 10.11 9.95
N PRO A 7 10.60 11.08 9.01
CA PRO A 7 9.83 12.32 8.98
C PRO A 7 8.30 12.11 8.87
N ALA A 8 7.51 13.12 9.22
CA ALA A 8 6.04 13.02 9.29
C ALA A 8 5.36 12.71 7.94
N ASP A 9 5.89 13.23 6.83
CA ASP A 9 5.35 12.97 5.50
C ASP A 9 5.61 11.53 5.07
N GLU A 10 6.78 11.00 5.39
CA GLU A 10 7.14 9.60 5.11
C GLU A 10 6.25 8.64 5.91
N ARG A 11 5.95 8.95 7.17
CA ARG A 11 4.98 8.19 7.97
C ARG A 11 3.58 8.17 7.33
N ARG A 12 3.12 9.32 6.82
CA ARG A 12 1.86 9.40 6.07
C ARG A 12 1.89 8.65 4.73
N ALA A 13 3.06 8.53 4.10
CA ALA A 13 3.22 7.68 2.92
C ALA A 13 3.05 6.20 3.30
N LEU A 14 3.70 5.74 4.37
CA LEU A 14 3.55 4.38 4.90
C LEU A 14 2.09 4.04 5.21
N ASP A 15 1.38 4.93 5.91
CA ASP A 15 -0.02 4.69 6.30
C ASP A 15 -0.93 4.52 5.07
N ARG A 16 -0.65 5.24 3.97
CA ARG A 16 -1.37 5.08 2.69
C ARG A 16 -1.07 3.73 2.04
N GLU A 17 0.19 3.31 2.07
CA GLU A 17 0.61 2.03 1.49
C GLU A 17 0.02 0.82 2.23
N VAL A 18 -0.12 0.91 3.56
CA VAL A 18 -0.71 -0.16 4.39
C VAL A 18 -2.05 -0.62 3.83
N VAL A 19 -2.94 0.32 3.51
CA VAL A 19 -4.31 0.05 3.06
C VAL A 19 -4.46 -0.03 1.54
N TRP A 20 -3.37 0.19 0.79
CA TRP A 20 -3.45 0.31 -0.66
C TRP A 20 -3.78 -1.04 -1.32
N PRO A 21 -4.85 -1.16 -2.12
CA PRO A 21 -5.28 -2.44 -2.70
C PRO A 21 -4.49 -2.85 -3.96
N ALA A 22 -3.19 -2.54 -3.99
CA ALA A 22 -2.24 -2.89 -5.05
C ALA A 22 -0.84 -3.12 -4.46
N PRO A 23 0.14 -3.64 -5.23
CA PRO A 23 1.51 -3.80 -4.78
C PRO A 23 2.16 -2.50 -4.30
N THR A 24 2.92 -2.59 -3.21
CA THR A 24 3.62 -1.49 -2.53
C THR A 24 5.06 -1.87 -2.21
N ARG A 25 5.86 -0.93 -1.66
CA ARG A 25 7.19 -1.31 -1.15
C ARG A 25 7.12 -2.18 0.10
N LEU A 26 6.07 -2.04 0.93
CA LEU A 26 5.87 -2.89 2.11
C LEU A 26 5.76 -4.36 1.73
N ASP A 27 5.12 -4.67 0.60
CA ASP A 27 4.98 -6.04 0.11
C ASP A 27 6.34 -6.65 -0.27
N ARG A 28 7.23 -5.87 -0.88
CA ARG A 28 8.61 -6.29 -1.15
C ARG A 28 9.40 -6.57 0.13
N MET A 29 9.23 -5.73 1.14
CA MET A 29 9.90 -5.87 2.44
C MET A 29 9.38 -7.08 3.23
N ILE A 30 8.09 -7.37 3.16
CA ILE A 30 7.50 -8.60 3.72
C ILE A 30 8.06 -9.83 3.00
N ALA A 31 8.11 -9.81 1.66
CA ALA A 31 8.63 -10.92 0.87
C ALA A 31 10.09 -11.27 1.22
N GLN A 32 10.93 -10.27 1.50
CA GLN A 32 12.33 -10.48 1.92
C GLN A 32 12.46 -11.15 3.29
N GLN A 33 11.43 -11.09 4.13
CA GLN A 33 11.41 -11.69 5.47
C GLN A 33 10.66 -13.01 5.53
N LEU A 34 9.96 -13.40 4.45
CA LEU A 34 9.22 -14.66 4.42
C LEU A 34 10.18 -15.85 4.28
N PRO A 35 10.09 -16.85 5.16
CA PRO A 35 10.78 -18.13 4.96
C PRO A 35 10.15 -18.90 3.79
N GLU A 36 10.81 -20.00 3.38
CA GLU A 36 10.38 -20.82 2.23
C GLU A 36 8.96 -21.38 2.37
N ASP A 37 8.54 -21.70 3.60
CA ASP A 37 7.18 -22.19 3.87
C ASP A 37 6.11 -21.08 3.80
N ARG A 38 6.53 -19.81 3.61
CA ARG A 38 5.70 -18.60 3.54
C ARG A 38 4.87 -18.36 4.80
N THR A 39 5.32 -18.88 5.94
CA THR A 39 4.70 -18.64 7.23
C THR A 39 5.52 -17.68 8.08
N ILE A 40 4.89 -16.69 8.67
CA ILE A 40 5.61 -15.72 9.51
C ILE A 40 4.77 -15.27 10.68
N ARG A 41 5.42 -15.12 11.84
CA ARG A 41 4.82 -14.44 12.97
C ARG A 41 4.85 -12.94 12.71
N VAL A 42 3.68 -12.29 12.71
CA VAL A 42 3.55 -10.84 12.45
C VAL A 42 4.42 -10.01 13.40
N ALA A 43 4.55 -10.43 14.65
CA ALA A 43 5.40 -9.75 15.64
C ALA A 43 6.89 -9.71 15.24
N SER A 44 7.35 -10.67 14.43
CA SER A 44 8.72 -10.83 13.96
C SER A 44 9.05 -9.98 12.72
N LEU A 45 8.06 -9.37 12.08
CA LEU A 45 8.30 -8.43 10.98
C LEU A 45 8.96 -7.17 11.52
N GLU A 46 10.11 -6.80 10.94
CA GLU A 46 10.89 -5.63 11.36
C GLU A 46 11.46 -4.88 10.16
N ALA A 47 11.62 -3.56 10.32
CA ALA A 47 12.33 -2.76 9.33
C ALA A 47 13.84 -3.07 9.39
N ALA A 48 14.49 -3.24 8.24
CA ALA A 48 15.93 -3.55 8.18
C ALA A 48 16.82 -2.50 8.88
N ASN A 49 16.38 -1.24 8.94
CA ASN A 49 17.06 -0.15 9.63
C ASN A 49 16.60 0.07 11.09
N GLY A 50 15.71 -0.78 11.61
CA GLY A 50 15.13 -0.67 12.94
C GLY A 50 14.17 0.51 13.14
N ASP A 51 13.71 1.16 12.07
CA ASP A 51 12.74 2.27 12.19
C ASP A 51 11.38 1.75 12.72
N PRO A 52 10.86 2.33 13.83
CA PRO A 52 9.61 1.88 14.43
C PRO A 52 8.38 2.11 13.55
N SER A 53 8.36 3.19 12.76
CA SER A 53 7.20 3.55 11.92
C SER A 53 7.03 2.56 10.77
N THR A 54 8.14 2.21 10.13
CA THR A 54 8.22 1.21 9.07
C THR A 54 7.89 -0.17 9.62
N THR A 55 8.41 -0.51 10.79
CA THR A 55 8.08 -1.78 11.48
C THR A 55 6.59 -1.89 11.76
N ARG A 56 5.95 -0.82 12.25
CA ARG A 56 4.50 -0.76 12.44
C ARG A 56 3.77 -0.97 11.11
N ALA A 57 4.16 -0.25 10.06
CA ALA A 57 3.55 -0.34 8.74
C ALA A 57 3.66 -1.74 8.13
N LEU A 58 4.79 -2.44 8.30
CA LEU A 58 4.93 -3.84 7.84
C LEU A 58 3.91 -4.76 8.53
N LYS A 59 3.75 -4.62 9.85
CA LYS A 59 2.82 -5.42 10.66
C LYS A 59 1.38 -5.15 10.24
N GLU A 60 1.02 -3.88 10.08
CA GLU A 60 -0.31 -3.47 9.64
C GLU A 60 -0.59 -3.92 8.20
N ARG A 61 0.38 -3.82 7.30
CA ARG A 61 0.27 -4.31 5.92
C ARG A 61 0.06 -5.81 5.86
N ALA A 62 0.80 -6.59 6.64
CA ALA A 62 0.60 -8.05 6.70
C ALA A 62 -0.83 -8.41 7.15
N ARG A 63 -1.39 -7.65 8.10
CA ARG A 63 -2.80 -7.81 8.52
C ARG A 63 -3.78 -7.35 7.45
N GLU A 64 -3.44 -6.35 6.65
CA GLU A 64 -4.26 -5.98 5.50
C GLU A 64 -4.25 -7.06 4.42
N LEU A 65 -3.09 -7.65 4.10
CA LEU A 65 -3.00 -8.78 3.16
C LEU A 65 -3.83 -9.98 3.66
N GLN A 66 -3.88 -10.22 4.98
CA GLN A 66 -4.82 -11.18 5.57
C GLN A 66 -6.28 -10.80 5.31
N ARG A 67 -6.68 -9.54 5.55
CA ARG A 67 -8.05 -9.06 5.30
C ARG A 67 -8.46 -9.16 3.83
N MET A 68 -7.51 -9.01 2.91
CA MET A 68 -7.69 -9.21 1.47
C MET A 68 -7.76 -10.69 1.05
N GLY A 69 -7.56 -11.64 1.97
CA GLY A 69 -7.53 -13.07 1.66
C GLY A 69 -6.23 -13.55 1.01
N LEU A 70 -5.18 -12.73 1.02
CA LEU A 70 -3.85 -13.05 0.48
C LEU A 70 -2.96 -13.80 1.47
N ALA A 71 -3.36 -13.80 2.74
CA ALA A 71 -2.78 -14.60 3.81
C ALA A 71 -3.88 -15.11 4.75
N VAL A 72 -3.61 -16.20 5.47
CA VAL A 72 -4.53 -16.77 6.46
C VAL A 72 -3.82 -16.94 7.79
N GLU A 73 -4.53 -16.70 8.89
CA GLU A 73 -3.98 -16.92 10.23
C GLU A 73 -4.06 -18.41 10.58
N VAL A 74 -2.90 -19.07 10.68
CA VAL A 74 -2.81 -20.51 10.98
C VAL A 74 -2.62 -20.79 12.47
N LYS A 75 -2.05 -19.81 13.20
CA LYS A 75 -1.92 -19.78 14.67
C LYS A 75 -1.95 -18.32 15.12
N ARG A 76 -2.13 -18.07 16.42
CA ARG A 76 -2.15 -16.71 16.98
C ARG A 76 -0.94 -15.90 16.50
N ASN A 77 -1.21 -14.81 15.78
CA ASN A 77 -0.22 -13.90 15.19
C ASN A 77 0.70 -14.55 14.15
N VAL A 78 0.39 -15.72 13.60
CA VAL A 78 1.16 -16.39 12.54
C VAL A 78 0.32 -16.47 11.28
N LEU A 79 0.82 -15.84 10.22
CA LEU A 79 0.17 -15.83 8.91
C LEU A 79 0.88 -16.78 7.97
N ALA A 80 0.12 -17.59 7.25
CA ALA A 80 0.56 -18.31 6.07
C ALA A 80 0.11 -17.54 4.83
N PHE A 81 1.07 -17.09 4.02
CA PHE A 81 0.77 -16.41 2.77
C PHE A 81 0.43 -17.44 1.69
N ARG A 82 -0.51 -17.09 0.81
CA ARG A 82 -0.79 -17.91 -0.38
C ARG A 82 0.46 -18.04 -1.25
N ALA A 83 0.51 -19.06 -2.09
CA ALA A 83 1.63 -19.22 -3.00
C ALA A 83 1.75 -18.09 -4.05
N ASP A 84 0.60 -17.61 -4.49
CA ASP A 84 0.39 -16.64 -5.56
C ASP A 84 0.04 -15.24 -5.03
N TRP A 85 0.32 -14.95 -3.75
CA TRP A 85 -0.21 -13.75 -3.10
C TRP A 85 0.22 -12.44 -3.77
N ARG A 86 1.41 -12.41 -4.40
CA ARG A 86 1.92 -11.23 -5.10
C ARG A 86 1.25 -11.07 -6.46
N GLU A 87 1.08 -12.17 -7.18
CA GLU A 87 0.38 -12.23 -8.46
C GLU A 87 -1.09 -11.87 -8.28
N ALA A 88 -1.73 -12.39 -7.25
CA ALA A 88 -3.10 -12.05 -6.87
C ALA A 88 -3.25 -10.57 -6.49
N LEU A 89 -2.31 -10.01 -5.74
CA LEU A 89 -2.30 -8.58 -5.42
C LEU A 89 -2.10 -7.71 -6.68
N ASN A 90 -1.24 -8.13 -7.60
CA ASN A 90 -1.05 -7.47 -8.89
C ASN A 90 -2.30 -7.53 -9.77
N ALA A 91 -3.04 -8.65 -9.73
CA ALA A 91 -4.32 -8.76 -10.42
C ALA A 91 -5.38 -7.80 -9.84
N MET A 92 -5.34 -7.53 -8.53
CA MET A 92 -6.21 -6.52 -7.91
C MET A 92 -5.90 -5.10 -8.40
N GLU A 93 -4.62 -4.79 -8.66
CA GLU A 93 -4.19 -3.53 -9.27
C GLU A 93 -4.79 -3.34 -10.68
N LEU A 94 -4.74 -4.39 -11.50
CA LEU A 94 -5.30 -4.35 -12.86
C LEU A 94 -6.80 -3.98 -12.85
N HIS A 95 -7.58 -4.51 -11.90
CA HIS A 95 -8.99 -4.13 -11.74
C HIS A 95 -9.19 -2.67 -11.30
N LEU A 96 -8.24 -2.08 -10.57
CA LEU A 96 -8.29 -0.65 -10.22
C LEU A 96 -8.01 0.22 -11.44
N ASP A 97 -7.02 -0.14 -12.25
CA ASP A 97 -6.63 0.67 -13.40
C ASP A 97 -7.68 0.66 -14.50
N ILE A 98 -8.37 -0.46 -14.72
CA ILE A 98 -9.56 -0.51 -15.58
C ILE A 98 -10.64 0.45 -15.06
N ARG A 99 -10.96 0.42 -13.75
CA ARG A 99 -11.95 1.34 -13.17
C ARG A 99 -11.54 2.80 -13.31
N LYS A 100 -10.28 3.15 -13.03
CA LYS A 100 -9.76 4.51 -13.18
C LYS A 100 -9.88 4.99 -14.63
N ARG A 101 -9.48 4.15 -15.59
CA ARG A 101 -9.59 4.45 -17.02
C ARG A 101 -11.03 4.77 -17.42
N LEU A 102 -11.98 3.94 -17.01
CA LEU A 102 -13.41 4.15 -17.29
C LEU A 102 -13.93 5.48 -16.70
N ILE A 103 -13.52 5.83 -15.48
CA ILE A 103 -13.89 7.11 -14.85
C ILE A 103 -13.29 8.29 -15.63
N HIS A 104 -12.03 8.18 -16.06
CA HIS A 104 -11.38 9.23 -16.87
C HIS A 104 -12.04 9.39 -18.23
N GLU A 105 -12.34 8.29 -18.93
CA GLU A 105 -13.08 8.32 -20.19
C GLU A 105 -14.47 8.94 -20.01
N ARG A 106 -15.17 8.62 -18.91
CA ARG A 106 -16.45 9.25 -18.56
C ARG A 106 -16.31 10.75 -18.27
N ALA A 107 -15.31 11.17 -17.50
CA ALA A 107 -15.06 12.58 -17.21
C ALA A 107 -14.71 13.39 -18.47
N HIS A 108 -13.93 12.79 -19.38
CA HIS A 108 -13.60 13.36 -20.69
C HIS A 108 -14.85 13.48 -21.57
N SER A 109 -15.69 12.44 -21.63
CA SER A 109 -16.94 12.45 -22.40
C SER A 109 -17.98 13.44 -21.86
N LEU A 110 -17.95 13.75 -20.56
CA LEU A 110 -18.85 14.70 -19.90
C LEU A 110 -18.30 16.16 -19.92
N GLY A 111 -17.22 16.44 -20.65
CA GLY A 111 -16.69 17.81 -20.78
C GLY A 111 -16.15 18.41 -19.48
N MET A 112 -15.88 17.61 -18.45
CA MET A 112 -15.27 18.05 -17.19
C MET A 112 -13.75 18.21 -17.35
N GLN A 113 -13.31 18.98 -18.34
CA GLN A 113 -12.02 19.65 -18.28
C GLN A 113 -12.18 20.76 -17.23
N LYS A 114 -11.78 20.52 -15.99
CA LYS A 114 -11.50 21.66 -15.11
C LYS A 114 -10.33 22.40 -15.75
N PRO A 115 -10.47 23.66 -16.18
CA PRO A 115 -9.32 24.45 -16.55
C PRO A 115 -8.62 24.76 -15.22
N ILE A 116 -7.52 24.05 -14.97
CA ILE A 116 -6.48 24.56 -14.09
C ILE A 116 -5.73 25.56 -14.94
N GLU A 117 -6.25 26.79 -15.06
CA GLU A 117 -5.44 28.01 -15.15
C GLU A 117 -6.28 29.29 -15.32
N HIS A 118 -5.78 30.35 -14.67
CA HIS A 118 -6.07 31.78 -14.85
C HIS A 118 -7.25 32.40 -14.07
N LEU A 119 -7.03 32.58 -12.75
CA LEU A 119 -7.40 33.85 -12.09
C LEU A 119 -6.21 34.81 -12.13
N ARG A 120 -5.76 35.14 -13.34
CA ARG A 120 -4.93 36.31 -13.63
C ARG A 120 -5.74 37.23 -14.52
N GLY A 121 -6.28 38.29 -13.92
CA GLY A 121 -6.89 39.41 -14.62
C GLY A 121 -8.38 39.25 -14.84
N LEU A 122 -9.18 39.79 -13.92
CA LEU A 122 -10.44 40.52 -14.16
C LEU A 122 -11.18 40.65 -12.82
N LEU A 123 -10.79 41.67 -12.05
CA LEU A 123 -11.68 42.53 -11.28
C LEU A 123 -10.81 43.70 -10.77
N TRP A 124 -10.34 44.48 -11.75
CA TRP A 124 -10.11 45.89 -11.55
C TRP A 124 -11.49 46.56 -11.65
N ARG A 125 -12.02 47.00 -10.51
CA ARG A 125 -12.74 48.26 -10.43
C ARG A 125 -12.58 48.84 -9.03
#